data_AF-A0A0Q7UI67-F1
#
_entry.id   AF-A0A0Q7UI67-F1
#
_cell.length_a   1.000
_cell.length_b   1.000
_cell.length_c   1.000
_cell.angle_alpha   90.00
_cell.angle_beta   90.00
_cell.angle_gamma   90.00
#
_symmetry.space_group_name_H-M   'P 1'
#
loop_
_entity.id
_entity.type
_entity.pdbx_description
1 polymer ?
#
loop_
_entity_poly.entity_id
_entity_poly.type
_entity_poly.pdbx_seq_one_letter_code
_entity_poly.pdbx_strand_id
1 'polypeptide(L)'
;MKIMKRLAALAAALLVGLSVLMASPATAAQPATPTTAAASLTGAGAVAAIGSRILPMEAGEGHVSIPARYVYNPNTTYQRTLHDYCTKSPDAFGSADFRGPCARHDLCIMDRDVSRATCDSRFLSNLRQECNHAYDRWWESGTRATCNATAYTYYGVVRASTWF
;
A
#
# COMPACT_ATOMS: atom_id res chain seq x y z
N MET A 1 -21.49 0.65 -49.32
CA MET A 1 -22.17 -0.67 -49.28
C MET A 1 -21.46 -1.57 -48.27
N LYS A 2 -22.24 -2.29 -47.45
CA LYS A 2 -21.88 -3.19 -46.32
C LYS A 2 -21.55 -2.45 -45.01
N ILE A 3 -22.51 -2.10 -44.14
CA ILE A 3 -23.52 -2.88 -43.38
C ILE A 3 -22.89 -3.79 -42.31
N MET A 4 -23.06 -3.34 -41.06
CA MET A 4 -23.43 -4.07 -39.83
C MET A 4 -22.74 -5.42 -39.54
N LYS A 5 -21.99 -5.46 -38.42
CA LYS A 5 -22.15 -6.52 -37.41
C LYS A 5 -22.19 -5.91 -36.01
N ARG A 6 -23.41 -5.83 -35.50
CA ARG A 6 -23.75 -5.52 -34.10
C ARG A 6 -23.51 -6.77 -33.24
N LEU A 7 -23.18 -6.54 -31.97
CA LEU A 7 -23.69 -7.24 -30.78
C LEU A 7 -23.59 -8.80 -30.76
N ALA A 8 -22.58 -9.30 -30.07
CA ALA A 8 -22.60 -10.52 -29.24
C ALA A 8 -21.30 -10.45 -28.40
N ALA A 9 -21.26 -10.49 -27.07
CA ALA A 9 -22.04 -11.31 -26.16
C ALA A 9 -22.31 -10.58 -24.84
N LEU A 10 -23.59 -10.58 -24.45
CA LEU A 10 -24.05 -10.47 -23.08
C LEU A 10 -24.15 -11.89 -22.50
N ALA A 11 -23.97 -11.99 -21.18
CA ALA A 11 -24.38 -13.08 -20.28
C ALA A 11 -23.46 -14.30 -20.09
N ALA A 12 -22.70 -14.28 -18.98
CA ALA A 12 -22.47 -15.37 -18.01
C ALA A 12 -21.44 -14.81 -16.99
N ALA A 13 -21.61 -14.78 -15.67
CA ALA A 13 -22.35 -15.66 -14.80
C ALA A 13 -22.80 -14.88 -13.54
N LEU A 14 -24.12 -14.86 -13.31
CA LEU A 14 -24.72 -14.72 -11.98
C LEU A 14 -25.12 -16.14 -11.55
N LEU A 15 -25.02 -16.44 -10.25
CA LEU A 15 -25.54 -17.62 -9.52
C LEU A 15 -24.71 -18.92 -9.50
N VAL A 16 -23.78 -18.99 -8.56
CA VAL A 16 -23.55 -20.16 -7.66
C VAL A 16 -23.04 -19.54 -6.35
N GLY A 17 -23.49 -19.84 -5.14
CA GLY A 17 -24.37 -20.85 -4.59
C GLY A 17 -24.22 -20.73 -3.07
N LEU A 18 -25.35 -20.77 -2.38
CA LEU A 18 -25.52 -20.65 -0.94
C LEU A 18 -25.09 -21.96 -0.24
N SER A 19 -24.48 -21.83 0.95
CA SER A 19 -24.33 -22.85 2.02
C SER A 19 -23.15 -23.83 1.96
N VAL A 20 -22.12 -23.59 2.79
CA VAL A 20 -21.55 -24.60 3.71
C VAL A 20 -21.16 -23.90 5.01
N LEU A 21 -21.95 -24.10 6.07
CA LEU A 21 -21.45 -24.04 7.45
C LEU A 21 -20.59 -25.28 7.65
N MET A 22 -19.30 -25.11 7.94
CA MET A 22 -18.51 -26.11 8.67
C MET A 22 -17.71 -25.38 9.74
N ALA A 23 -18.08 -25.65 10.98
CA ALA A 23 -17.36 -25.24 12.17
C ALA A 23 -15.95 -25.86 12.16
N SER A 24 -14.92 -25.02 12.30
CA SER A 24 -13.58 -25.50 12.58
C SER A 24 -13.44 -25.80 14.08
N PRO A 25 -12.86 -26.96 14.46
CA PRO A 25 -12.54 -27.23 15.84
C PRO A 25 -11.38 -26.34 16.30
N ALA A 26 -11.52 -25.79 17.50
CA ALA A 26 -10.46 -25.11 18.23
C ALA A 26 -9.28 -26.07 18.45
N THR A 27 -8.18 -25.85 17.75
CA THR A 27 -6.89 -26.46 18.09
C THR A 27 -6.35 -25.74 19.31
N ALA A 28 -6.23 -26.52 20.38
CA ALA A 28 -5.70 -26.14 21.68
C ALA A 28 -4.31 -25.50 21.57
N ALA A 29 -4.13 -24.49 22.41
CA ALA A 29 -2.87 -23.82 22.70
C ALA A 29 -1.78 -24.83 23.11
N GLN A 30 -0.60 -24.70 22.51
CA GLN A 30 0.62 -25.28 23.06
C GLN A 30 1.32 -24.22 23.94
N PRO A 31 1.82 -24.58 25.13
CA PRO A 31 2.60 -23.68 25.97
C PRO A 31 3.99 -23.45 25.35
N ALA A 32 4.30 -22.21 25.02
CA ALA A 32 5.67 -21.80 24.70
C ALA A 32 6.49 -21.76 26.00
N THR A 33 7.50 -22.61 26.08
CA THR A 33 8.55 -22.56 27.10
C THR A 33 9.43 -21.33 26.88
N PRO A 34 9.85 -20.62 27.94
CA PRO A 34 10.80 -19.52 27.82
C PRO A 34 12.23 -20.07 27.78
N THR A 35 12.86 -20.06 26.61
CA THR A 35 14.32 -20.23 26.51
C THR A 35 14.96 -18.86 26.66
N THR A 36 15.48 -18.58 27.85
CA THR A 36 16.44 -17.50 28.09
C THR A 36 17.77 -17.85 27.42
N ALA A 37 18.14 -17.11 26.37
CA ALA A 37 19.52 -17.02 25.90
C ALA A 37 19.96 -15.57 26.00
N ALA A 38 20.65 -15.25 27.10
CA ALA A 38 21.44 -14.04 27.23
C ALA A 38 22.65 -14.14 26.30
N ALA A 39 22.72 -13.28 25.28
CA ALA A 39 23.93 -13.07 24.50
C ALA A 39 24.52 -11.71 24.90
N SER A 40 25.67 -11.79 25.56
CA SER A 40 26.46 -10.70 26.13
C SER A 40 26.91 -9.66 25.10
N LEU A 41 26.88 -8.39 25.52
CA LEU A 41 27.58 -7.30 24.87
C LEU A 41 29.10 -7.48 24.99
N THR A 42 29.81 -7.47 23.86
CA THR A 42 31.16 -6.89 23.73
C THR A 42 31.46 -6.63 22.26
N GLY A 43 31.93 -5.43 21.92
CA GLY A 43 32.63 -5.21 20.65
C GLY A 43 32.35 -3.87 20.01
N ALA A 44 33.05 -2.84 20.47
CA ALA A 44 33.21 -1.59 19.76
C ALA A 44 33.79 -1.83 18.36
N GLY A 45 33.15 -1.24 17.35
CA GLY A 45 33.62 -1.23 15.98
C GLY A 45 32.99 -0.05 15.25
N ALA A 46 33.60 1.12 15.36
CA ALA A 46 33.28 2.26 14.55
C ALA A 46 33.60 1.95 13.08
N VAL A 47 32.57 1.92 12.24
CA VAL A 47 32.73 2.07 10.79
C VAL A 47 32.12 3.40 10.38
N ALA A 48 32.99 4.28 9.91
CA ALA A 48 32.66 5.57 9.35
C ALA A 48 31.86 5.42 8.05
N ALA A 49 31.02 6.43 7.80
CA ALA A 49 29.97 6.50 6.81
C ALA A 49 30.41 6.26 5.35
N ILE A 50 29.54 5.58 4.60
CA ILE A 50 29.38 5.80 3.16
C ILE A 50 27.92 6.20 2.94
N GLY A 51 27.71 7.30 2.23
CA GLY A 51 26.42 7.92 2.03
C GLY A 51 25.38 6.97 1.45
N SER A 52 24.27 6.85 2.16
CA SER A 52 22.98 6.50 1.62
C SER A 52 21.98 7.23 2.48
N ARG A 53 21.32 8.25 1.92
CA ARG A 53 20.14 8.86 2.56
C ARG A 53 18.95 7.90 2.48
N ILE A 54 19.13 6.66 2.92
CA ILE A 54 18.00 5.85 3.37
C ILE A 54 17.72 6.39 4.76
N LEU A 55 16.88 7.44 4.83
CA LEU A 55 16.17 7.69 6.09
C LEU A 55 15.58 6.33 6.47
N PRO A 56 15.82 5.82 7.70
CA PRO A 56 15.14 4.62 8.14
C PRO A 56 13.67 4.83 7.80
N MET A 57 13.10 3.88 7.06
CA MET A 57 11.65 3.74 6.98
C MET A 57 11.25 3.37 8.41
N GLU A 58 11.15 4.39 9.29
CA GLU A 58 10.42 4.26 10.51
C GLU A 58 9.03 3.85 10.07
N ALA A 59 8.70 2.59 10.31
CA ALA A 59 7.34 2.12 10.37
C ALA A 59 6.69 2.83 11.57
N GLY A 60 6.48 4.14 11.45
CA GLY A 60 5.95 4.97 12.51
C GLY A 60 4.47 4.65 12.70
N GLU A 61 4.03 4.51 13.94
CA GLU A 61 2.62 4.53 14.35
C GLU A 61 1.98 5.91 14.13
N GLY A 62 2.02 6.42 12.90
CA GLY A 62 1.66 7.79 12.60
C GLY A 62 1.30 8.02 11.14
N HIS A 63 0.71 9.19 10.91
CA HIS A 63 0.35 9.70 9.59
C HIS A 63 1.53 9.66 8.61
N VAL A 64 1.25 9.21 7.38
CA VAL A 64 2.23 9.25 6.29
C VAL A 64 2.23 10.65 5.69
N SER A 65 3.18 11.48 6.10
CA SER A 65 3.28 12.86 5.62
C SER A 65 3.71 12.96 4.14
N ILE A 66 3.21 14.01 3.46
CA ILE A 66 3.69 14.44 2.14
C ILE A 66 5.14 14.94 2.29
N PRO A 67 6.11 14.37 1.56
CA PRO A 67 7.49 14.84 1.63
C PRO A 67 7.62 16.30 1.19
N ALA A 68 8.42 17.11 1.89
CA ALA A 68 8.62 18.52 1.56
C ALA A 68 9.17 18.77 0.13
N ARG A 69 9.84 17.76 -0.44
CA ARG A 69 10.34 17.79 -1.83
C ARG A 69 9.29 17.45 -2.88
N TYR A 70 8.09 17.05 -2.49
CA TYR A 70 7.01 16.77 -3.42
C TYR A 70 6.45 18.07 -3.97
N VAL A 71 6.44 18.21 -5.29
CA VAL A 71 5.83 19.34 -5.97
C VAL A 71 4.55 18.86 -6.62
N TYR A 72 3.41 19.27 -6.06
CA TYR A 72 2.11 19.05 -6.68
C TYR A 72 1.96 19.99 -7.88
N ASN A 73 1.89 19.42 -9.07
CA ASN A 73 1.69 20.14 -10.31
C ASN A 73 0.98 19.24 -11.33
N PRO A 74 -0.35 19.09 -11.23
CA PRO A 74 -1.12 18.25 -12.15
C PRO A 74 -1.19 18.83 -13.58
N ASN A 75 -0.67 20.03 -13.81
CA ASN A 75 -0.67 20.69 -15.11
C ASN A 75 0.68 20.60 -15.83
N THR A 76 1.67 19.91 -15.24
CA THR A 76 2.96 19.70 -15.89
C THR A 76 2.79 18.91 -17.19
N THR A 77 3.60 19.26 -18.19
CA THR A 77 3.67 18.56 -19.48
C THR A 77 4.58 17.34 -19.42
N TYR A 78 5.45 17.24 -18.41
CA TYR A 78 6.38 16.13 -18.21
C TYR A 78 5.96 15.27 -17.01
N GLN A 79 5.82 13.96 -17.22
CA GLN A 79 5.49 12.98 -16.18
C GLN A 79 4.34 13.39 -15.25
N ARG A 80 3.26 13.90 -15.84
CA ARG A 80 2.11 14.48 -15.13
C ARG A 80 1.55 13.64 -13.98
N THR A 81 1.50 12.33 -14.17
CA THR A 81 0.97 11.37 -13.18
C THR A 81 1.92 11.10 -12.02
N LEU A 82 3.07 11.79 -11.93
CA LEU A 82 4.00 11.72 -10.80
C LEU A 82 3.98 13.02 -9.97
N HIS A 83 2.99 13.88 -10.22
CA HIS A 83 2.85 15.21 -9.60
C HIS A 83 1.39 15.53 -9.28
N ASP A 84 0.51 14.54 -9.21
CA ASP A 84 -0.94 14.70 -9.09
C ASP A 84 -1.58 13.90 -7.94
N TYR A 85 -0.78 13.48 -6.95
CA TYR A 85 -1.17 12.58 -5.87
C TYR A 85 -1.70 11.24 -6.39
N CYS A 86 -2.93 10.86 -6.05
CA CYS A 86 -3.47 9.56 -6.38
C CYS A 86 -4.08 9.60 -7.79
N THR A 87 -3.25 9.51 -8.83
CA THR A 87 -3.68 9.57 -10.23
C THR A 87 -4.96 8.73 -10.48
N LYS A 88 -6.02 9.38 -10.98
CA LYS A 88 -7.33 8.76 -11.32
C LYS A 88 -8.05 8.06 -10.16
N SER A 89 -7.64 8.28 -8.92
CA SER A 89 -8.26 7.72 -7.73
C SER A 89 -8.54 8.82 -6.70
N PRO A 90 -9.46 8.60 -5.75
CA PRO A 90 -9.60 9.52 -4.63
C PRO A 90 -8.30 9.70 -3.83
N ASP A 91 -8.06 10.92 -3.37
CA ASP A 91 -6.92 11.26 -2.51
C ASP A 91 -7.12 10.83 -1.04
N ALA A 92 -8.28 10.24 -0.70
CA ALA A 92 -8.62 9.85 0.66
C ALA A 92 -9.61 8.67 0.68
N PHE A 93 -9.62 7.96 1.80
CA PHE A 93 -10.68 7.03 2.19
C PHE A 93 -11.24 7.47 3.54
N GLY A 94 -12.41 8.13 3.54
CA GLY A 94 -12.97 8.70 4.77
C GLY A 94 -11.99 9.64 5.48
N SER A 95 -11.47 9.21 6.64
CA SER A 95 -10.50 9.95 7.45
C SER A 95 -9.04 9.66 7.10
N ALA A 96 -8.76 8.65 6.28
CA ALA A 96 -7.40 8.30 5.85
C ALA A 96 -6.98 9.17 4.66
N ASP A 97 -5.87 9.91 4.80
CA ASP A 97 -5.35 10.81 3.77
C ASP A 97 -4.27 10.13 2.92
N PHE A 98 -4.62 9.74 1.70
CA PHE A 98 -3.72 9.02 0.80
C PHE A 98 -2.77 9.93 0.00
N ARG A 99 -2.85 11.25 0.13
CA ARG A 99 -1.94 12.18 -0.57
C ARG A 99 -0.48 11.94 -0.20
N GLY A 100 -0.17 11.70 1.07
CA GLY A 100 1.19 11.40 1.51
C GLY A 100 1.74 10.09 0.95
N PRO A 101 1.02 8.96 1.09
CA PRO A 101 1.35 7.71 0.41
C PRO A 101 1.57 7.85 -1.10
N CYS A 102 0.65 8.52 -1.81
CA CYS A 102 0.74 8.73 -3.26
C CYS A 102 1.94 9.61 -3.64
N ALA A 103 2.16 10.73 -2.95
CA ALA A 103 3.33 11.58 -3.17
C ALA A 103 4.67 10.85 -2.97
N ARG A 104 4.75 9.95 -1.99
CA ARG A 104 5.94 9.11 -1.77
C ARG A 104 6.14 8.08 -2.88
N HIS A 105 5.05 7.55 -3.43
CA HIS A 105 5.09 6.61 -4.56
C HIS A 105 5.60 7.31 -5.81
N ASP A 106 5.03 8.45 -6.15
CA ASP A 106 5.45 9.31 -7.26
C ASP A 106 6.96 9.62 -7.21
N LEU A 107 7.43 10.10 -6.06
CA LEU A 107 8.84 10.41 -5.84
C LEU A 107 9.74 9.19 -5.91
N CYS A 108 9.24 8.01 -5.56
CA CYS A 108 9.99 6.76 -5.67
C CYS A 108 10.11 6.33 -7.13
N ILE A 109 9.05 6.50 -7.94
CA ILE A 109 9.07 6.16 -9.36
C ILE A 109 10.04 7.05 -10.14
N MET A 110 10.20 8.31 -9.71
CA MET A 110 11.18 9.23 -10.27
C MET A 110 12.63 8.86 -9.91
N ASP A 111 12.84 8.03 -8.89
CA ASP A 111 14.15 7.55 -8.48
C ASP A 111 14.57 6.34 -9.33
N ARG A 112 15.61 6.52 -10.15
CA ARG A 112 16.09 5.49 -11.08
C ARG A 112 16.83 4.35 -10.39
N ASP A 113 17.23 4.54 -9.13
CA ASP A 113 17.95 3.52 -8.36
C ASP A 113 17.00 2.55 -7.64
N VAL A 114 15.69 2.81 -7.68
CA VAL A 114 14.67 1.98 -7.02
C VAL A 114 13.79 1.27 -8.05
N SER A 115 13.65 -0.05 -7.91
CA SER A 115 12.78 -0.81 -8.80
C SER A 115 11.31 -0.40 -8.63
N ARG A 116 10.55 -0.45 -9.73
CA ARG A 116 9.11 -0.17 -9.70
C ARG A 116 8.37 -1.03 -8.68
N ALA A 117 8.69 -2.33 -8.62
CA ALA A 117 8.08 -3.26 -7.67
C ALA A 117 8.36 -2.88 -6.20
N THR A 118 9.55 -2.35 -5.90
CA THR A 118 9.88 -1.81 -4.58
C THR A 118 9.04 -0.59 -4.25
N CYS A 119 8.87 0.34 -5.21
CA CYS A 119 8.02 1.51 -5.03
C CYS A 119 6.56 1.13 -4.78
N ASP A 120 6.01 0.20 -5.57
CA ASP A 120 4.63 -0.28 -5.41
C ASP A 120 4.43 -0.96 -4.05
N SER A 121 5.41 -1.74 -3.60
CA SER A 121 5.34 -2.42 -2.29
C SER A 121 5.37 -1.41 -1.13
N ARG A 122 6.22 -0.39 -1.21
CA ARG A 122 6.27 0.72 -0.25
C ARG A 122 4.98 1.53 -0.25
N PHE A 123 4.39 1.75 -1.43
CA PHE A 123 3.10 2.43 -1.57
C PHE A 123 1.99 1.70 -0.82
N LEU A 124 1.85 0.38 -1.00
CA LEU A 124 0.89 -0.42 -0.24
C LEU A 124 1.12 -0.31 1.27
N SER A 125 2.38 -0.39 1.71
CA SER A 125 2.72 -0.25 3.13
C SER A 125 2.26 1.10 3.69
N ASN A 126 2.53 2.18 2.97
CA ASN A 126 2.16 3.54 3.37
C ASN A 126 0.64 3.75 3.39
N LEU A 127 -0.10 3.24 2.39
CA LEU A 127 -1.56 3.31 2.39
C LEU A 127 -2.16 2.58 3.61
N ARG A 128 -1.65 1.39 3.92
CA ARG A 128 -2.11 0.61 5.07
C ARG A 128 -1.75 1.27 6.40
N GLN A 129 -0.57 1.88 6.49
CA GLN A 129 -0.17 2.69 7.64
C GLN A 129 -1.15 3.82 7.87
N GLU A 130 -1.54 4.54 6.82
CA GLU A 130 -2.53 5.62 6.92
C GLU A 130 -3.91 5.10 7.36
N CYS A 131 -4.34 3.95 6.84
CA CYS A 131 -5.57 3.30 7.32
C CYS A 131 -5.51 2.92 8.80
N ASN A 132 -4.37 2.44 9.29
CA ASN A 132 -4.21 2.07 10.70
C ASN A 132 -4.17 3.30 11.60
N HIS A 133 -3.56 4.39 11.13
CA HIS A 133 -3.48 5.66 11.83
C HIS A 133 -4.86 6.35 11.91
N ALA A 134 -5.59 6.41 10.80
CA ALA A 134 -6.89 7.08 10.74
C ALA A 134 -8.01 6.33 11.48
N TYR A 135 -7.85 5.02 11.67
CA TYR A 135 -8.84 4.12 12.29
C TYR A 135 -8.16 3.24 13.35
N ASP A 136 -7.52 3.87 14.33
CA ASP A 136 -6.74 3.19 15.37
C ASP A 136 -7.62 2.48 16.41
N ARG A 137 -8.86 2.96 16.61
CA ARG A 137 -9.77 2.47 17.64
C ARG A 137 -10.30 1.06 17.35
N TRP A 138 -10.51 0.27 18.40
CA TRP A 138 -10.97 -1.12 18.27
C TRP A 138 -12.36 -1.24 17.61
N TRP A 139 -13.27 -0.29 17.87
CA TRP A 139 -14.60 -0.26 17.26
C TRP A 139 -14.60 0.20 15.79
N GLU A 140 -13.50 0.78 15.30
CA GLU A 140 -13.33 1.16 13.88
C GLU A 140 -12.67 0.04 13.06
N SER A 141 -12.46 -1.13 13.66
CA SER A 141 -11.82 -2.29 13.01
C SER A 141 -12.48 -2.67 11.67
N GLY A 142 -13.80 -2.55 11.55
CA GLY A 142 -14.53 -2.73 10.29
C GLY A 142 -14.11 -1.72 9.22
N THR A 143 -14.15 -0.42 9.55
CA THR A 143 -13.72 0.66 8.65
C THR A 143 -12.25 0.54 8.27
N ARG A 144 -11.38 0.19 9.24
CA ARG A 144 -9.97 -0.08 9.01
C ARG A 144 -9.76 -1.24 8.03
N ALA A 145 -10.53 -2.32 8.16
CA ALA A 145 -10.46 -3.46 7.24
C ALA A 145 -10.86 -3.05 5.81
N THR A 146 -11.94 -2.27 5.66
CA THR A 146 -12.35 -1.74 4.34
C THR A 146 -11.30 -0.80 3.75
N CYS A 147 -10.73 0.11 4.56
CA CYS A 147 -9.65 0.99 4.13
C CYS A 147 -8.44 0.19 3.63
N ASN A 148 -8.02 -0.85 4.39
CA ASN A 148 -6.94 -1.74 3.98
C ASN A 148 -7.28 -2.47 2.66
N ALA A 149 -8.51 -2.95 2.48
CA ALA A 149 -8.94 -3.56 1.23
C ALA A 149 -8.85 -2.59 0.04
N THR A 150 -9.27 -1.33 0.24
CA THR A 150 -9.07 -0.26 -0.75
C THR A 150 -7.59 -0.04 -1.05
N ALA A 151 -6.71 -0.05 -0.04
CA ALA A 151 -5.26 0.05 -0.25
C ALA A 151 -4.72 -1.08 -1.15
N TYR A 152 -5.21 -2.30 -0.99
CA TYR A 152 -4.87 -3.42 -1.90
C TYR A 152 -5.39 -3.19 -3.32
N THR A 153 -6.56 -2.59 -3.49
CA THR A 153 -7.06 -2.21 -4.83
C THR A 153 -6.13 -1.20 -5.50
N TYR A 154 -5.70 -0.15 -4.79
CA TYR A 154 -4.76 0.85 -5.32
C TYR A 154 -3.45 0.18 -5.75
N TYR A 155 -2.89 -0.66 -4.88
CA TYR A 155 -1.70 -1.45 -5.18
C TYR A 155 -1.86 -2.36 -6.41
N GLY A 156 -3.00 -3.05 -6.52
CA GLY A 156 -3.31 -3.90 -7.67
C GLY A 156 -3.34 -3.13 -8.98
N VAL A 157 -3.96 -1.95 -8.98
CA VAL A 157 -4.04 -1.07 -10.17
C VAL A 157 -2.65 -0.57 -10.57
N VAL A 158 -1.83 -0.07 -9.64
CA VAL A 158 -0.50 0.45 -9.99
C VAL A 158 0.45 -0.64 -10.49
N ARG A 159 0.28 -1.88 -10.01
CA ARG A 159 1.05 -3.04 -10.51
C ARG A 159 0.59 -3.54 -11.86
N ALA A 160 -0.70 -3.42 -12.16
CA ALA A 160 -1.23 -3.74 -13.50
C ALA A 160 -0.86 -2.65 -14.52
N SER A 161 -0.70 -1.40 -14.07
CA SER A 161 -0.49 -0.23 -14.94
C SER A 161 0.97 0.04 -15.29
N THR A 162 1.92 -0.84 -14.94
CA THR A 162 3.37 -0.66 -15.22
C THR A 162 3.76 -0.76 -16.71
N TRP A 163 2.78 -0.79 -17.61
CA TRP A 163 2.93 -1.09 -19.05
C TRP A 163 2.47 0.04 -20.00
N PHE A 164 2.13 1.22 -19.49
CA PHE A 164 1.68 2.36 -20.31
C PHE A 164 2.59 3.57 -20.18
#